data_AF-A0A4Q6GRD7-F1
#
_entry.id   AF-A0A4Q6GRD7-F1
#
_cell.length_a   1.000
_cell.length_b   1.000
_cell.length_c   1.000
_cell.angle_alpha   90.00
_cell.angle_beta   90.00
_cell.angle_gamma   90.00
#
_symmetry.space_group_name_H-M   'P 1'
#
loop_
_entity.id
_entity.type
_entity.pdbx_description
1 polymer ?
#
loop_
_entity_poly.entity_id
_entity_poly.type
_entity_poly.pdbx_seq_one_letter_code
_entity_poly.pdbx_strand_id
1 'polypeptide(L)'
;MKISDFIFRYTPYRSAVRDSLCRVRVFHSAGTGTIALLTDLGHKNPGQSVANSIESLHRALIDVGHIPSDAKIIEHYEDGSYRGGTYDIVTINNGIPDWKSITQAAAAEFIGCDEAEISCVSLRDERLARQVESLRIRVDPHIDRPWVEPLDVINRRNEILRRRVPVQQLRTLIEKGAGESELHTLIKSDLSLIGEIYAQPDDEYIAFSEFPLNNGRVDFVLFSGRSRLDVTLIEIKGADFNLTVQNGYMNLNAKFNEARQQITSRLGYVYRNYHEFRPLMHKIRQRAENGDLSYSAFPGPISKLGVDPNKDVNVQYVVIGGRTTDDERESRLRHEFEMSFNPRIRLESWDTWIRKLRRI
;
A
#
# COMPACT_ATOMS: atom_id res chain seq x y z
N MET A 1 22.18 -0.38 44.56
CA MET A 1 21.49 -1.69 44.75
C MET A 1 20.16 -1.70 43.99
N LYS A 2 19.84 -2.78 43.27
CA LYS A 2 18.54 -2.92 42.61
C LYS A 2 17.45 -3.29 43.62
N ILE A 3 16.34 -2.57 43.58
CA ILE A 3 15.15 -2.78 44.41
C ILE A 3 14.14 -3.67 43.67
N SER A 4 13.84 -3.35 42.40
CA SER A 4 12.81 -4.04 41.63
C SER A 4 13.05 -4.00 40.12
N ASP A 5 12.47 -4.97 39.39
CA ASP A 5 12.54 -5.10 37.93
C ASP A 5 11.27 -5.76 37.37
N PHE A 6 10.44 -4.99 36.68
CA PHE A 6 9.11 -5.42 36.23
C PHE A 6 8.65 -4.70 34.95
N ILE A 7 7.63 -5.26 34.29
CA ILE A 7 6.93 -4.58 33.20
C ILE A 7 5.77 -3.78 33.78
N PHE A 8 5.73 -2.49 33.49
CA PHE A 8 4.69 -1.57 33.92
C PHE A 8 3.75 -1.25 32.75
N ARG A 9 2.45 -1.32 33.02
CA ARG A 9 1.39 -0.88 32.11
C ARG A 9 0.83 0.44 32.62
N TYR A 10 0.70 1.41 31.73
CA TYR A 10 0.19 2.74 32.07
C TYR A 10 -0.57 3.35 30.90
N THR A 11 -1.45 4.31 31.18
CA THR A 11 -2.19 5.04 30.16
C THR A 11 -1.49 6.39 29.90
N PRO A 12 -0.94 6.64 28.70
CA PRO A 12 -0.33 7.92 28.38
C PRO A 12 -1.33 9.08 28.38
N TYR A 13 -0.88 10.28 28.76
CA TYR A 13 -1.68 11.51 28.63
C TYR A 13 -1.77 11.94 27.15
N ARG A 14 -2.89 12.57 26.77
CA ARG A 14 -3.26 13.03 25.40
C ARG A 14 -3.63 11.90 24.41
N SER A 15 -4.93 11.74 24.17
CA SER A 15 -5.49 11.09 22.97
C SER A 15 -4.93 9.70 22.61
N ALA A 16 -4.32 9.01 23.58
CA ALA A 16 -3.78 7.68 23.38
C ALA A 16 -4.93 6.70 23.23
N VAL A 17 -4.96 5.98 22.12
CA VAL A 17 -5.99 4.98 21.82
C VAL A 17 -5.78 3.70 22.64
N ARG A 18 -4.58 3.50 23.18
CA ARG A 18 -4.14 2.27 23.86
C ARG A 18 -3.19 2.60 25.01
N ASP A 19 -3.16 1.74 26.01
CA ASP A 19 -2.16 1.78 27.08
C ASP A 19 -0.77 1.45 26.53
N SER A 20 0.26 1.99 27.18
CA SER A 20 1.68 1.73 26.90
C SER A 20 2.27 0.73 27.89
N LEU A 21 3.36 0.10 27.47
CA LEU A 21 4.17 -0.81 28.28
C LEU A 21 5.63 -0.33 28.32
N CYS A 22 6.27 -0.42 29.49
CA CYS A 22 7.67 -0.09 29.71
C CYS A 22 8.28 -1.06 30.74
N ARG A 23 9.56 -1.41 30.62
CA ARG A 23 10.26 -2.09 31.72
C ARG A 23 10.80 -1.06 32.69
N VAL A 24 10.52 -1.25 33.97
CA VAL A 24 10.93 -0.36 35.06
C VAL A 24 11.90 -1.10 35.95
N ARG A 25 13.11 -0.54 36.07
CA ARG A 25 14.11 -1.00 37.04
C ARG A 25 14.33 0.11 38.05
N VAL A 26 14.14 -0.20 39.34
CA VAL A 26 14.30 0.77 40.43
C VAL A 26 15.56 0.42 41.20
N PHE A 27 16.39 1.42 41.45
CA PHE A 27 17.65 1.31 42.17
C PHE A 27 17.69 2.31 43.31
N HIS A 28 18.48 1.99 44.33
CA HIS A 28 18.89 2.92 45.37
C HIS A 28 20.40 3.02 45.41
N SER A 29 20.90 4.25 45.39
CA SER A 29 22.31 4.59 45.51
C SER A 29 22.51 5.56 46.67
N ALA A 30 23.54 5.31 47.49
CA ALA A 30 23.79 6.08 48.70
C ALA A 30 24.06 7.58 48.42
N GLY A 31 24.56 7.93 47.23
CA GLY A 31 24.84 9.32 46.84
C GLY A 31 23.72 10.01 46.05
N THR A 32 23.01 9.26 45.21
CA THR A 32 22.04 9.81 44.24
C THR A 32 20.58 9.54 44.60
N GLY A 33 20.30 8.75 45.64
CA GLY A 33 18.96 8.42 46.11
C GLY A 33 18.30 7.31 45.26
N THR A 34 16.99 7.40 45.10
CA THR A 34 16.21 6.45 44.30
C THR A 34 16.27 6.82 42.82
N ILE A 35 16.53 5.84 41.95
CA ILE A 35 16.66 6.02 40.52
C ILE A 35 15.75 5.01 39.80
N ALA A 36 14.95 5.49 38.87
CA ALA A 36 14.17 4.66 37.94
C ALA A 36 14.80 4.69 36.55
N LEU A 37 15.18 3.51 36.08
CA LEU A 37 15.61 3.27 34.70
C LEU A 37 14.40 2.73 33.92
N LEU A 38 13.93 3.53 32.97
CA LEU A 38 12.71 3.31 32.20
C LEU A 38 13.08 2.87 30.79
N THR A 39 12.90 1.59 30.50
CA THR A 39 13.27 1.01 29.21
C THR A 39 12.06 0.90 28.28
N ASP A 40 12.18 1.46 27.08
CA ASP A 40 11.18 1.26 26.01
C ASP A 40 11.27 -0.16 25.42
N LEU A 41 10.12 -0.77 25.14
CA LEU A 41 10.01 -2.15 24.63
C LEU A 41 9.94 -2.21 23.09
N GLY A 42 10.16 -1.09 22.40
CA GLY A 42 10.11 -0.97 20.95
C GLY A 42 8.77 -1.43 20.38
N HIS A 43 8.82 -2.29 19.35
CA HIS A 43 7.64 -2.86 18.70
C HIS A 43 6.71 -3.66 19.64
N LYS A 44 7.19 -4.05 20.83
CA LYS A 44 6.37 -4.74 21.84
C LYS A 44 5.59 -3.77 22.74
N ASN A 45 5.89 -2.47 22.72
CA ASN A 45 5.06 -1.45 23.35
C ASN A 45 3.88 -1.11 22.41
N PRO A 46 2.61 -1.40 22.79
CA PRO A 46 1.45 -1.17 21.93
C PRO A 46 0.97 0.29 21.89
N GLY A 47 1.52 1.15 22.75
CA GLY A 47 1.13 2.54 22.91
C GLY A 47 2.22 3.51 22.46
N GLN A 48 2.26 4.68 23.11
CA GLN A 48 3.30 5.68 22.90
C GLN A 48 4.64 5.24 23.49
N SER A 49 5.75 5.63 22.85
CA SER A 49 7.10 5.42 23.37
C SER A 49 7.32 6.09 24.72
N VAL A 50 8.31 5.61 25.47
CA VAL A 50 8.72 6.17 26.76
C VAL A 50 9.00 7.67 26.63
N ALA A 51 9.73 8.12 25.60
CA ALA A 51 10.06 9.53 25.40
C ALA A 51 8.80 10.40 25.29
N ASN A 52 7.83 9.95 24.50
CA ASN A 52 6.61 10.70 24.22
C ASN A 52 5.61 10.70 25.39
N SER A 53 5.83 9.86 26.40
CA SER A 53 4.90 9.67 27.50
C SER A 53 5.57 9.75 28.88
N ILE A 54 6.80 10.26 28.93
CA ILE A 54 7.68 10.22 30.11
C ILE A 54 7.05 10.91 31.32
N GLU A 55 6.34 12.01 31.11
CA GLU A 55 5.68 12.76 32.19
C GLU A 55 4.50 11.99 32.77
N SER A 56 3.77 11.26 31.92
CA SER A 56 2.62 10.44 32.31
C SER A 56 3.08 9.17 33.02
N LEU A 57 4.11 8.53 32.48
CA LEU A 57 4.77 7.37 33.07
C LEU A 57 5.34 7.71 34.45
N HIS A 58 6.06 8.82 34.57
CA HIS A 58 6.62 9.28 35.84
C HIS A 58 5.52 9.51 36.89
N ARG A 59 4.45 10.21 36.53
CA ARG A 59 3.30 10.44 37.42
C ARG A 59 2.64 9.11 37.84
N ALA A 60 2.37 8.23 36.89
CA ALA A 60 1.74 6.93 37.16
C ALA A 60 2.57 6.05 38.10
N LEU A 61 3.90 6.07 37.99
CA LEU A 61 4.79 5.34 38.89
C LEU A 61 4.79 5.90 40.31
N ILE A 62 4.69 7.23 40.47
CA ILE A 62 4.54 7.88 41.78
C ILE A 62 3.16 7.57 42.38
N ASP A 63 2.09 7.73 41.60
CA ASP A 63 0.71 7.57 42.06
C ASP A 63 0.43 6.14 42.56
N VAL A 64 1.03 5.13 41.92
CA VAL A 64 0.93 3.71 42.34
C VAL A 64 1.92 3.37 43.46
N GLY A 65 2.88 4.26 43.76
CA GLY A 65 3.86 4.08 44.83
C GLY A 65 5.06 3.20 44.46
N HIS A 66 5.36 3.03 43.17
CA HIS A 66 6.54 2.29 42.73
C HIS A 66 7.84 3.09 42.88
N ILE A 67 7.77 4.42 42.81
CA ILE A 67 8.90 5.32 43.04
C ILE A 67 8.45 6.53 43.89
N PRO A 68 9.35 7.12 44.70
CA PRO A 68 9.07 8.38 45.38
C PRO A 68 9.12 9.56 44.41
N SER A 69 8.51 10.69 44.78
CA SER A 69 8.40 11.88 43.93
C SER A 69 9.72 12.57 43.60
N ASP A 70 10.78 12.30 44.38
CA ASP A 70 12.12 12.84 44.19
C ASP A 70 13.06 11.87 43.43
N ALA A 71 12.55 10.73 42.96
CA ALA A 71 13.32 9.76 42.20
C ALA A 71 13.93 10.38 40.94
N LYS A 72 15.18 10.02 40.65
CA LYS A 72 15.85 10.39 39.40
C LYS A 72 15.43 9.44 38.28
N ILE A 73 15.23 9.98 37.09
CA ILE A 73 14.74 9.22 35.94
C ILE A 73 15.84 9.12 34.90
N ILE A 74 16.04 7.90 34.41
CA ILE A 74 16.88 7.63 33.24
C ILE A 74 15.98 6.94 32.21
N GLU A 75 15.80 7.57 31.06
CA GLU A 75 15.21 6.92 29.90
C GLU A 75 16.26 6.03 29.23
N HIS A 76 15.82 4.87 28.76
CA HIS A 76 16.66 3.89 28.11
C HIS A 76 15.98 3.24 26.91
N TYR A 77 16.71 3.12 25.80
CA TYR A 77 16.32 2.30 24.66
C TYR A 77 17.33 1.17 24.47
N GLU A 78 16.81 -0.05 24.36
CA GLU A 78 17.61 -1.23 24.04
C GLU A 78 18.04 -1.21 22.58
N ASP A 79 19.27 -1.65 22.31
CA ASP A 79 19.86 -1.54 20.99
C ASP A 79 19.19 -2.47 19.95
N GLY A 80 19.03 -1.94 18.73
CA GLY A 80 18.73 -2.69 17.50
C GLY A 80 19.85 -2.56 16.45
N SER A 81 21.01 -1.99 16.80
CA SER A 81 22.12 -1.60 15.92
C SER A 81 23.50 -1.93 16.52
N TYR A 82 24.59 -1.35 15.99
CA TYR A 82 25.98 -1.64 16.39
C TYR A 82 26.53 -0.68 17.49
N ARG A 83 25.72 0.23 18.05
CA ARG A 83 26.18 1.37 18.88
C ARG A 83 25.91 1.24 20.39
N GLY A 84 25.28 0.16 20.86
CA GLY A 84 24.81 -0.01 22.22
C GLY A 84 23.47 0.69 22.50
N GLY A 85 22.87 0.41 23.66
CA GLY A 85 21.64 1.08 24.10
C GLY A 85 21.88 2.57 24.41
N THR A 86 20.82 3.38 24.36
CA THR A 86 20.89 4.82 24.68
C THR A 86 20.41 5.07 26.11
N TYR A 87 21.02 6.06 26.77
CA TYR A 87 20.71 6.43 28.15
C TYR A 87 20.62 7.94 28.28
N ASP A 88 19.51 8.44 28.80
CA ASP A 88 19.25 9.86 28.93
C ASP A 88 18.72 10.18 30.34
N ILE A 89 19.40 11.06 31.07
CA ILE A 89 18.87 11.58 32.34
C ILE A 89 17.74 12.54 32.00
N VAL A 90 16.57 12.29 32.58
CA VAL A 90 15.38 13.11 32.35
C VAL A 90 15.15 14.04 33.54
N THR A 91 15.02 15.33 33.27
CA THR A 91 14.59 16.33 34.25
C THR A 91 13.24 16.90 33.83
N ILE A 92 12.25 16.91 34.72
CA ILE A 92 10.91 17.43 34.43
C ILE A 92 10.69 18.72 35.21
N ASN A 93 10.70 19.86 34.50
CA ASN A 93 10.50 21.19 35.08
C ASN A 93 9.14 21.74 34.64
N ASN A 94 8.24 22.05 35.58
CA ASN A 94 6.88 22.54 35.30
C ASN A 94 6.11 21.67 34.28
N GLY A 95 6.33 20.35 34.32
CA GLY A 95 5.71 19.41 33.39
C GLY A 95 6.32 19.38 31.99
N ILE A 96 7.47 20.04 31.78
CA ILE A 96 8.24 19.99 30.53
C ILE A 96 9.49 19.14 30.77
N PRO A 97 9.64 18.00 30.08
CA PRO A 97 10.83 17.16 30.17
C PRO A 97 12.00 17.76 29.37
N ASP A 98 13.21 17.56 29.90
CA ASP A 98 14.50 17.85 29.26
C ASP A 98 15.42 16.64 29.41
N TRP A 99 16.21 16.35 28.36
CA TRP A 99 17.02 15.14 28.27
C TRP A 99 18.50 15.47 28.18
N LYS A 100 19.29 14.77 28.98
CA LYS A 100 20.75 14.82 28.91
C LYS A 100 21.30 13.43 28.65
N SER A 101 21.79 13.22 27.42
CA SER A 101 22.41 11.96 27.01
C SER A 101 23.70 11.68 27.79
N ILE A 102 23.85 10.43 28.20
CA ILE A 102 25.01 9.91 28.91
C ILE A 102 25.45 8.57 28.31
N THR A 103 26.70 8.18 28.55
CA THR A 103 27.19 6.87 28.13
C THR A 103 26.67 5.78 29.06
N GLN A 104 26.71 4.51 28.61
CA GLN A 104 26.37 3.36 29.46
C GLN A 104 27.22 3.32 30.74
N ALA A 105 28.53 3.53 30.62
CA ALA A 105 29.43 3.59 31.77
C ALA A 105 29.03 4.68 32.77
N ALA A 106 28.68 5.88 32.28
CA ALA A 106 28.21 6.98 33.12
C ALA A 106 26.84 6.68 33.75
N ALA A 107 25.95 5.96 33.06
CA ALA A 107 24.68 5.53 33.62
C ALA A 107 24.87 4.51 34.75
N ALA A 108 25.75 3.52 34.55
CA ALA A 108 26.09 2.53 35.56
C ALA A 108 26.74 3.17 36.81
N GLU A 109 27.65 4.13 36.61
CA GLU A 109 28.24 4.93 37.68
C GLU A 109 27.18 5.74 38.44
N PHE A 110 26.30 6.44 37.71
CA PHE A 110 25.22 7.24 38.30
C PHE A 110 24.25 6.40 39.13
N ILE A 111 23.95 5.18 38.67
CA ILE A 111 23.11 4.20 39.36
C ILE A 111 23.85 3.50 40.52
N GLY A 112 25.18 3.43 40.45
CA GLY A 112 25.99 2.64 41.37
C GLY A 112 25.80 1.13 41.16
N CYS A 113 25.83 0.67 39.91
CA CYS A 113 25.72 -0.74 39.55
C CYS A 113 26.74 -1.17 38.49
N ASP A 114 26.78 -2.47 38.20
CA ASP A 114 27.55 -3.02 37.09
C ASP A 114 26.88 -2.70 35.74
N GLU A 115 27.66 -2.47 34.68
CA GLU A 115 27.15 -2.19 33.34
C GLU A 115 26.31 -3.34 32.76
N ALA A 116 26.59 -4.58 33.14
CA ALA A 116 25.82 -5.76 32.72
C ALA A 116 24.37 -5.73 33.22
N GLU A 117 24.11 -5.05 34.35
CA GLU A 117 22.77 -4.94 34.93
C GLU A 117 21.84 -4.06 34.09
N ILE A 118 22.41 -3.02 33.46
CA ILE A 118 21.63 -2.04 32.68
C ILE A 118 21.53 -2.39 31.19
N SER A 119 22.51 -3.15 30.66
CA SER A 119 22.58 -3.58 29.26
C SER A 119 21.78 -4.84 28.90
N CYS A 120 21.16 -5.50 29.88
CA CYS A 120 20.37 -6.71 29.64
C CYS A 120 19.08 -6.44 28.82
N VAL A 121 19.02 -7.02 27.62
CA VAL A 121 17.85 -6.93 26.70
C VAL A 121 16.61 -7.56 27.34
N SER A 122 15.54 -6.79 27.46
CA SER A 122 14.30 -7.15 28.15
C SER A 122 13.66 -8.42 27.59
N LEU A 123 13.63 -8.58 26.27
CA LEU A 123 13.00 -9.72 25.61
C LEU A 123 13.85 -11.00 25.65
N ARG A 124 15.09 -10.96 26.15
CA ARG A 124 15.91 -12.16 26.39
C ARG A 124 15.66 -12.79 27.77
N ASP A 125 15.12 -12.04 28.73
CA ASP A 125 14.63 -12.60 29.99
C ASP A 125 13.24 -13.21 29.76
N GLU A 126 13.14 -14.54 29.85
CA GLU A 126 11.88 -15.26 29.62
C GLU A 126 10.73 -14.79 30.54
N ARG A 127 11.04 -14.41 31.78
CA ARG A 127 10.03 -13.92 32.73
C ARG A 127 9.46 -12.60 32.23
N LEU A 128 10.32 -11.67 31.79
CA LEU A 128 9.89 -10.39 31.25
C LEU A 128 9.17 -10.54 29.92
N ALA A 129 9.67 -11.37 29.00
CA ALA A 129 9.03 -11.66 27.72
C ALA A 129 7.60 -12.19 27.90
N ARG A 130 7.38 -13.12 28.85
CA ARG A 130 6.04 -13.63 29.19
C ARG A 130 5.13 -12.54 29.79
N GLN A 131 5.66 -11.68 30.65
CA GLN A 131 4.89 -10.55 31.20
C GLN A 131 4.48 -9.55 30.12
N VAL A 132 5.40 -9.18 29.22
CA VAL A 132 5.12 -8.31 28.08
C VAL A 132 3.99 -8.90 27.24
N GLU A 133 4.09 -10.17 26.82
CA GLU A 133 3.07 -10.77 25.96
C GLU A 133 1.70 -10.89 26.65
N SER A 134 1.69 -11.26 27.93
CA SER A 134 0.44 -11.30 28.72
C SER A 134 -0.23 -9.93 28.82
N LEU A 135 0.56 -8.87 29.04
CA LEU A 135 0.03 -7.51 29.11
C LEU A 135 -0.43 -7.00 27.73
N ARG A 136 0.31 -7.29 26.65
CA ARG A 136 -0.08 -6.93 25.27
C ARG A 136 -1.46 -7.47 24.91
N ILE A 137 -1.71 -8.75 25.17
CA ILE A 137 -3.02 -9.39 24.92
C ILE A 137 -4.14 -8.77 25.77
N ARG A 138 -3.83 -8.34 27.01
CA ARG A 138 -4.80 -7.64 27.87
C ARG A 138 -5.08 -6.21 27.42
N VAL A 139 -4.14 -5.55 26.75
CA VAL A 139 -4.33 -4.22 26.16
C VAL A 139 -5.20 -4.32 24.91
N ASP A 140 -4.90 -5.28 24.03
CA ASP A 140 -5.70 -5.55 22.84
C ASP A 140 -5.65 -7.07 22.52
N PRO A 141 -6.75 -7.83 22.72
CA PRO A 141 -6.82 -9.26 22.36
C PRO A 141 -6.68 -9.55 20.86
N HIS A 142 -6.75 -8.50 20.04
CA HIS A 142 -6.58 -8.53 18.60
C HIS A 142 -5.24 -7.95 18.15
N ILE A 143 -4.33 -7.63 19.09
CA ILE A 143 -2.99 -7.17 18.74
C ILE A 143 -2.30 -8.20 17.86
N ASP A 144 -1.60 -7.73 16.82
CA ASP A 144 -0.94 -8.55 15.80
C ASP A 144 -1.86 -9.49 15.01
N ARG A 145 -3.20 -9.38 15.10
CA ARG A 145 -4.10 -10.14 14.22
C ARG A 145 -3.96 -9.62 12.78
N PRO A 146 -3.74 -10.50 11.80
CA PRO A 146 -3.79 -10.09 10.40
C PRO A 146 -5.18 -9.59 10.06
N TRP A 147 -5.26 -8.57 9.20
CA TRP A 147 -6.53 -8.14 8.63
C TRP A 147 -7.17 -9.34 7.90
N VAL A 148 -8.38 -9.70 8.30
CA VAL A 148 -9.12 -10.78 7.66
C VAL A 148 -9.88 -10.19 6.47
N GLU A 149 -9.47 -10.59 5.28
CA GLU A 149 -10.15 -10.16 4.05
C GLU A 149 -11.60 -10.67 4.01
N PRO A 150 -12.56 -9.86 3.56
CA PRO A 150 -13.95 -10.28 3.41
C PRO A 150 -14.09 -11.55 2.54
N LEU A 151 -14.96 -12.46 2.98
CA LEU A 151 -15.14 -13.76 2.33
C LEU A 151 -15.66 -13.65 0.89
N ASP A 152 -16.48 -12.63 0.60
CA ASP A 152 -16.96 -12.32 -0.74
C ASP A 152 -15.82 -11.97 -1.70
N VAL A 153 -14.84 -11.17 -1.24
CA VAL A 153 -13.63 -10.84 -2.00
C VAL A 153 -12.79 -12.10 -2.27
N ILE A 154 -12.54 -12.92 -1.23
CA ILE A 154 -11.80 -14.17 -1.36
C ILE A 154 -12.48 -15.11 -2.36
N ASN A 155 -13.80 -15.30 -2.22
CA ASN A 155 -14.57 -16.19 -3.09
C ASN A 155 -14.57 -15.71 -4.53
N ARG A 156 -14.75 -14.40 -4.76
CA ARG A 156 -14.73 -13.82 -6.10
C ARG A 156 -13.36 -13.95 -6.73
N ARG A 157 -12.27 -13.67 -6.00
CA ARG A 157 -10.90 -13.89 -6.50
C ARG A 157 -10.69 -15.35 -6.91
N ASN A 158 -11.10 -16.30 -6.07
CA ASN A 158 -10.99 -17.72 -6.36
C ASN A 158 -11.82 -18.15 -7.58
N GLU A 159 -13.02 -17.58 -7.76
CA GLU A 159 -13.84 -17.81 -8.96
C GLU A 159 -13.12 -17.35 -10.22
N ILE A 160 -12.55 -16.14 -10.21
CA ILE A 160 -11.79 -15.58 -11.32
C ILE A 160 -10.58 -16.46 -11.62
N LEU A 161 -9.80 -16.84 -10.60
CA LEU A 161 -8.62 -17.69 -10.76
C LEU A 161 -8.94 -19.05 -11.39
N ARG A 162 -10.10 -19.64 -11.09
CA ARG A 162 -10.54 -20.93 -11.66
C ARG A 162 -10.93 -20.85 -13.13
N ARG A 163 -11.35 -19.69 -13.61
CA ARG A 163 -11.83 -19.47 -14.99
C ARG A 163 -10.86 -18.69 -15.86
N ARG A 164 -9.73 -18.25 -15.30
CA ARG A 164 -8.78 -17.38 -15.99
C ARG A 164 -8.20 -18.07 -17.23
N VAL A 165 -8.02 -17.30 -18.29
CA VAL A 165 -7.28 -17.74 -19.47
C VAL A 165 -5.80 -17.87 -19.10
N PRO A 166 -5.15 -19.03 -19.34
CA PRO A 166 -3.71 -19.19 -19.15
C PRO A 166 -2.93 -18.26 -20.06
N VAL A 167 -1.84 -17.67 -19.56
CA VAL A 167 -1.00 -16.74 -20.35
C VAL A 167 -0.49 -17.38 -21.64
N GLN A 168 -0.25 -18.69 -21.62
CA GLN A 168 0.25 -19.43 -22.78
C GLN A 168 -0.73 -19.42 -23.95
N GLN A 169 -2.04 -19.42 -23.70
CA GLN A 169 -3.03 -19.34 -24.79
C GLN A 169 -2.91 -18.01 -25.55
N LEU A 170 -2.76 -16.92 -24.80
CA LEU A 170 -2.56 -15.60 -25.40
C LEU A 170 -1.21 -15.50 -26.12
N ARG A 171 -0.12 -16.02 -25.53
CA ARG A 171 1.20 -16.09 -26.19
C ARG A 171 1.12 -16.81 -27.53
N THR A 172 0.47 -17.97 -27.56
CA THR A 172 0.33 -18.75 -28.79
C THR A 172 -0.45 -18.00 -29.88
N LEU A 173 -1.49 -17.24 -29.52
CA LEU A 173 -2.20 -16.40 -30.50
C LEU A 173 -1.29 -15.29 -31.04
N ILE A 174 -0.57 -14.59 -30.17
CA ILE A 174 0.34 -13.51 -30.57
C ILE A 174 1.46 -14.05 -31.47
N GLU A 175 2.08 -15.18 -31.10
CA GLU A 175 3.15 -15.82 -31.87
C GLU A 175 2.71 -16.25 -33.26
N LYS A 176 1.46 -16.71 -33.40
CA LYS A 176 0.83 -17.07 -34.69
C LYS A 176 0.41 -15.86 -35.53
N GLY A 177 0.55 -14.65 -35.01
CA GLY A 177 0.11 -13.43 -35.69
C GLY A 177 -1.41 -13.31 -35.76
N ALA A 178 -2.11 -13.64 -34.66
CA ALA A 178 -3.56 -13.56 -34.58
C ALA A 178 -4.10 -12.18 -34.95
N GLY A 179 -5.22 -12.15 -35.69
CA GLY A 179 -5.91 -10.91 -36.03
C GLY A 179 -6.65 -10.29 -34.83
N GLU A 180 -7.18 -9.07 -35.03
CA GLU A 180 -7.90 -8.31 -34.01
C GLU A 180 -9.10 -9.08 -33.42
N SER A 181 -9.90 -9.73 -34.28
CA SER A 181 -11.09 -10.48 -33.86
C SER A 181 -10.77 -11.67 -32.95
N GLU A 182 -9.66 -12.37 -33.20
CA GLU A 182 -9.25 -13.53 -32.40
C GLU A 182 -8.80 -13.10 -31.00
N LEU A 183 -7.97 -12.05 -30.94
CA LEU A 183 -7.49 -11.47 -29.69
C LEU A 183 -8.64 -10.85 -28.89
N HIS A 184 -9.55 -10.14 -29.56
CA HIS A 184 -10.76 -9.60 -28.93
C HIS A 184 -11.59 -10.70 -28.27
N THR A 185 -11.82 -11.80 -28.99
CA THR A 185 -12.62 -12.94 -28.50
C THR A 185 -11.99 -13.57 -27.27
N LEU A 186 -10.66 -13.78 -27.28
CA LEU A 186 -9.96 -14.35 -26.13
C LEU A 186 -10.04 -13.43 -24.91
N ILE A 187 -9.76 -12.13 -25.06
CA ILE A 187 -9.78 -11.17 -23.95
C ILE A 187 -11.20 -11.00 -23.40
N LYS A 188 -12.21 -10.97 -24.28
CA LYS A 188 -13.62 -10.91 -23.88
C LYS A 188 -14.04 -12.13 -23.04
N SER A 189 -13.44 -13.30 -23.27
CA SER A 189 -13.71 -14.49 -22.47
C SER A 189 -13.16 -14.40 -21.04
N ASP A 190 -12.15 -13.55 -20.81
CA ASP A 190 -11.54 -13.32 -19.50
C ASP A 190 -11.06 -11.87 -19.33
N LEU A 191 -11.98 -11.00 -18.92
CA LEU A 191 -11.69 -9.59 -18.68
C LEU A 191 -10.78 -9.34 -17.46
N SER A 192 -10.47 -10.36 -16.66
CA SER A 192 -9.50 -10.21 -15.58
C SER A 192 -8.08 -9.91 -16.09
N LEU A 193 -7.77 -10.26 -17.36
CA LEU A 193 -6.52 -9.90 -18.01
C LEU A 193 -6.30 -8.38 -18.02
N ILE A 194 -7.36 -7.61 -18.25
CA ILE A 194 -7.32 -6.14 -18.28
C ILE A 194 -7.16 -5.59 -16.86
N GLY A 195 -7.90 -6.14 -15.91
CA GLY A 195 -7.82 -5.75 -14.49
C GLY A 195 -6.42 -5.96 -13.91
N GLU A 196 -5.75 -7.07 -14.25
CA GLU A 196 -4.42 -7.39 -13.74
C GLU A 196 -3.33 -6.37 -14.15
N ILE A 197 -3.50 -5.69 -15.28
CA ILE A 197 -2.52 -4.74 -15.81
C ILE A 197 -2.85 -3.30 -15.44
N TYR A 198 -4.13 -2.93 -15.44
CA TYR A 198 -4.55 -1.52 -15.34
C TYR A 198 -5.35 -1.19 -14.08
N ALA A 199 -5.75 -2.16 -13.25
CA ALA A 199 -6.43 -1.85 -12.00
C ALA A 199 -5.43 -1.21 -11.02
N GLN A 200 -5.87 -0.14 -10.38
CA GLN A 200 -5.15 0.52 -9.30
C GLN A 200 -6.19 1.05 -8.30
N PRO A 201 -6.20 0.57 -7.06
CA PRO A 201 -5.44 -0.55 -6.51
C PRO A 201 -5.68 -1.90 -7.22
N ASP A 202 -4.78 -2.87 -6.99
CA ASP A 202 -4.96 -4.25 -7.47
C ASP A 202 -6.31 -4.82 -6.98
N ASP A 203 -6.92 -5.72 -7.75
CA ASP A 203 -8.23 -6.35 -7.49
C ASP A 203 -9.46 -5.41 -7.45
N GLU A 204 -9.26 -4.09 -7.51
CA GLU A 204 -10.31 -3.09 -7.44
C GLU A 204 -10.68 -2.55 -8.81
N TYR A 205 -11.59 -3.26 -9.49
CA TYR A 205 -12.01 -2.85 -10.82
C TYR A 205 -13.38 -3.38 -11.25
N ILE A 206 -13.92 -2.75 -12.29
CA ILE A 206 -14.99 -3.27 -13.12
C ILE A 206 -14.57 -3.14 -14.57
N ALA A 207 -14.43 -4.26 -15.27
CA ALA A 207 -14.08 -4.30 -16.67
C ALA A 207 -15.35 -4.44 -17.54
N PHE A 208 -15.31 -3.91 -18.75
CA PHE A 208 -16.39 -4.00 -19.72
C PHE A 208 -15.81 -4.38 -21.08
N SER A 209 -16.64 -4.98 -21.94
CA SER A 209 -16.30 -5.20 -23.35
C SER A 209 -17.35 -4.56 -24.24
N GLU A 210 -16.92 -4.11 -25.43
CA GLU A 210 -17.78 -3.49 -26.44
C GLU A 210 -18.59 -2.32 -25.87
N PHE A 211 -17.95 -1.51 -25.03
CA PHE A 211 -18.56 -0.48 -24.20
C PHE A 211 -19.07 0.68 -25.06
N PRO A 212 -20.37 1.05 -24.98
CA PRO A 212 -20.91 2.11 -25.80
C PRO A 212 -20.35 3.48 -25.38
N LEU A 213 -19.78 4.20 -26.34
CA LEU A 213 -19.30 5.56 -26.13
C LEU A 213 -19.47 6.36 -27.43
N ASN A 214 -20.15 7.50 -27.35
CA ASN A 214 -20.58 8.26 -28.53
C ASN A 214 -21.42 7.36 -29.47
N ASN A 215 -21.29 7.50 -30.79
CA ASN A 215 -21.95 6.67 -31.80
C ASN A 215 -21.22 5.34 -32.08
N GLY A 216 -20.34 4.90 -31.18
CA GLY A 216 -19.50 3.71 -31.38
C GLY A 216 -19.33 2.90 -30.10
N ARG A 217 -18.41 1.93 -30.18
CA ARG A 217 -18.02 1.08 -29.06
C ARG A 217 -16.52 1.14 -28.87
N VAL A 218 -16.07 1.07 -27.63
CA VAL A 218 -14.68 0.86 -27.24
C VAL A 218 -14.51 -0.63 -26.97
N ASP A 219 -13.43 -1.24 -27.43
CA ASP A 219 -13.23 -2.69 -27.29
C ASP A 219 -13.30 -3.13 -25.83
N PHE A 220 -12.54 -2.46 -24.96
CA PHE A 220 -12.58 -2.71 -23.52
C PHE A 220 -12.53 -1.41 -22.72
N VAL A 221 -13.19 -1.41 -21.56
CA VAL A 221 -13.13 -0.30 -20.61
C VAL A 221 -12.88 -0.84 -19.21
N LEU A 222 -12.01 -0.19 -18.45
CA LEU A 222 -11.77 -0.49 -17.05
C LEU A 222 -12.15 0.70 -16.18
N PHE A 223 -12.97 0.45 -15.17
CA PHE A 223 -13.23 1.37 -14.08
C PHE A 223 -12.42 0.94 -12.86
N SER A 224 -11.68 1.87 -12.25
CA SER A 224 -10.90 1.65 -11.02
C SER A 224 -10.79 2.94 -10.20
N GLY A 225 -10.01 2.89 -9.11
CA GLY A 225 -9.72 4.04 -8.24
C GLY A 225 -10.58 4.09 -6.97
N ARG A 226 -10.10 4.83 -5.96
CA ARG A 226 -10.71 4.97 -4.63
C ARG A 226 -11.16 6.39 -4.26
N SER A 227 -10.70 7.40 -5.00
CA SER A 227 -11.03 8.81 -4.73
C SER A 227 -11.83 9.42 -5.87
N ARG A 228 -11.23 9.47 -7.06
CA ARG A 228 -11.88 9.78 -8.33
C ARG A 228 -12.03 8.46 -9.09
N LEU A 229 -13.01 8.41 -9.99
CA LEU A 229 -13.17 7.27 -10.89
C LEU A 229 -12.14 7.39 -12.01
N ASP A 230 -11.29 6.38 -12.14
CA ASP A 230 -10.39 6.22 -13.28
C ASP A 230 -11.11 5.38 -14.36
N VAL A 231 -11.23 5.95 -15.56
CA VAL A 231 -11.85 5.33 -16.73
C VAL A 231 -10.77 5.10 -17.78
N THR A 232 -10.34 3.85 -17.94
CA THR A 232 -9.35 3.47 -18.94
C THR A 232 -10.06 2.89 -20.16
N LEU A 233 -9.99 3.62 -21.27
CA LEU A 233 -10.51 3.19 -22.58
C LEU A 233 -9.41 2.44 -23.32
N ILE A 234 -9.68 1.23 -23.78
CA ILE A 234 -8.68 0.33 -24.37
C ILE A 234 -9.17 -0.10 -25.74
N GLU A 235 -8.36 0.16 -26.76
CA GLU A 235 -8.54 -0.38 -28.11
C GLU A 235 -7.44 -1.38 -28.40
N ILE A 236 -7.80 -2.45 -29.10
CA ILE A 236 -6.84 -3.44 -29.54
C ILE A 236 -6.73 -3.49 -31.05
N LYS A 237 -5.56 -3.88 -31.54
CA LYS A 237 -5.27 -4.22 -32.93
C LYS A 237 -4.60 -5.59 -32.98
N GLY A 238 -4.61 -6.23 -34.14
CA GLY A 238 -4.02 -7.57 -34.31
C GLY A 238 -2.52 -7.68 -33.94
N ALA A 239 -2.05 -8.91 -33.82
CA ALA A 239 -0.63 -9.28 -33.72
C ALA A 239 -0.04 -9.67 -35.09
N ASP A 240 -0.81 -9.51 -36.17
CA ASP A 240 -0.49 -9.84 -37.56
C ASP A 240 0.48 -8.85 -38.24
N PHE A 241 1.01 -7.88 -37.48
CA PHE A 241 1.91 -6.84 -37.98
C PHE A 241 2.93 -6.44 -36.90
N ASN A 242 4.02 -5.79 -37.31
CA ASN A 242 5.00 -5.23 -36.39
C ASN A 242 4.67 -3.79 -36.02
N LEU A 243 5.10 -3.38 -34.82
CA LEU A 243 4.85 -2.02 -34.32
C LEU A 243 5.40 -0.95 -35.27
N THR A 244 6.56 -1.24 -35.89
CA THR A 244 7.22 -0.39 -36.88
C THR A 244 7.17 -0.98 -38.29
N VAL A 245 7.21 -0.12 -39.30
CA VAL A 245 7.40 -0.51 -40.70
C VAL A 245 8.90 -0.60 -41.00
N GLN A 246 9.35 -1.70 -41.63
CA GLN A 246 10.75 -1.89 -42.05
C GLN A 246 11.07 -1.14 -43.36
N ASN A 247 10.89 0.17 -43.38
CA ASN A 247 11.43 1.03 -44.43
C ASN A 247 12.58 1.88 -43.86
N GLY A 248 13.45 2.44 -44.72
CA GLY A 248 14.67 3.16 -44.34
C GLY A 248 14.51 4.29 -43.29
N TYR A 249 13.28 4.73 -43.04
CA TYR A 249 12.85 5.41 -41.82
C TYR A 249 11.77 4.56 -41.12
N MET A 250 12.04 4.05 -39.92
CA MET A 250 11.06 3.32 -39.11
C MET A 250 9.97 4.27 -38.62
N ASN A 251 8.76 4.14 -39.17
CA ASN A 251 7.55 4.81 -38.70
C ASN A 251 6.62 3.79 -38.03
N LEU A 252 5.73 4.27 -37.15
CA LEU A 252 4.63 3.45 -36.62
C LEU A 252 3.76 2.90 -37.76
N ASN A 253 3.28 1.68 -37.59
CA ASN A 253 2.36 1.06 -38.53
C ASN A 253 1.08 1.91 -38.73
N ALA A 254 0.57 1.97 -39.95
CA ALA A 254 -0.63 2.75 -40.28
C ALA A 254 -1.88 2.35 -39.47
N LYS A 255 -1.96 1.09 -39.00
CA LYS A 255 -3.04 0.63 -38.10
C LYS A 255 -3.09 1.42 -36.78
N PHE A 256 -1.96 1.97 -36.31
CA PHE A 256 -1.97 2.87 -35.15
C PHE A 256 -2.49 4.26 -35.47
N ASN A 257 -2.33 4.74 -36.70
CA ASN A 257 -2.95 6.00 -37.12
C ASN A 257 -4.48 5.89 -37.19
N GLU A 258 -5.00 4.72 -37.54
CA GLU A 258 -6.44 4.44 -37.47
C GLU A 258 -6.94 4.43 -36.02
N ALA A 259 -6.25 3.69 -35.14
CA ALA A 259 -6.54 3.69 -33.70
C ALA A 259 -6.47 5.13 -33.14
N ARG A 260 -5.47 5.91 -33.55
CA ARG A 260 -5.32 7.33 -33.19
C ARG A 260 -6.53 8.17 -33.59
N GLN A 261 -7.09 7.97 -34.78
CA GLN A 261 -8.29 8.71 -35.21
C GLN A 261 -9.51 8.33 -34.36
N GLN A 262 -9.69 7.03 -34.08
CA GLN A 262 -10.76 6.53 -33.20
C GLN A 262 -10.65 7.14 -31.80
N ILE A 263 -9.44 7.17 -31.24
CA ILE A 263 -9.12 7.81 -29.95
C ILE A 263 -9.49 9.28 -29.95
N THR A 264 -8.99 10.02 -30.93
CA THR A 264 -9.15 11.48 -31.00
C THR A 264 -10.64 11.84 -31.08
N SER A 265 -11.41 11.06 -31.84
CA SER A 265 -12.86 11.22 -31.92
C SER A 265 -13.55 10.98 -30.57
N ARG A 266 -13.20 9.89 -29.88
CA ARG A 266 -13.78 9.53 -28.57
C ARG A 266 -13.40 10.52 -27.47
N LEU A 267 -12.12 10.87 -27.35
CA LEU A 267 -11.66 11.89 -26.40
C LEU A 267 -12.30 13.25 -26.70
N GLY A 268 -12.38 13.63 -27.97
CA GLY A 268 -13.08 14.84 -28.39
C GLY A 268 -14.55 14.86 -27.93
N TYR A 269 -15.25 13.73 -28.03
CA TYR A 269 -16.60 13.58 -27.49
C TYR A 269 -16.63 13.74 -25.97
N VAL A 270 -15.73 13.07 -25.24
CA VAL A 270 -15.65 13.14 -23.77
C VAL A 270 -15.44 14.58 -23.30
N TYR A 271 -14.50 15.32 -23.91
CA TYR A 271 -14.23 16.69 -23.51
C TYR A 271 -15.39 17.65 -23.82
N ARG A 272 -16.01 17.52 -25.01
CA ARG A 272 -17.14 18.38 -25.40
C ARG A 272 -18.39 18.10 -24.56
N ASN A 273 -18.58 16.87 -24.09
CA ASN A 273 -19.77 16.43 -23.38
C ASN A 273 -19.47 16.01 -21.93
N TYR A 274 -18.42 16.57 -21.32
CA TYR A 274 -17.91 16.11 -20.02
C TYR A 274 -18.99 16.14 -18.91
N HIS A 275 -19.84 17.15 -18.92
CA HIS A 275 -20.94 17.31 -17.96
C HIS A 275 -21.96 16.18 -18.01
N GLU A 276 -22.15 15.53 -19.16
CA GLU A 276 -23.03 14.37 -19.32
C GLU A 276 -22.25 13.05 -19.15
N PHE A 277 -21.02 13.01 -19.63
CA PHE A 277 -20.14 11.86 -19.55
C PHE A 277 -19.85 11.46 -18.09
N ARG A 278 -19.47 12.42 -17.25
CA ARG A 278 -19.13 12.19 -15.83
C ARG A 278 -20.27 11.48 -15.06
N PRO A 279 -21.51 12.01 -15.00
CA PRO A 279 -22.60 11.33 -14.29
C PRO A 279 -22.99 10.00 -14.95
N LEU A 280 -22.85 9.87 -16.26
CA LEU A 280 -23.10 8.59 -16.95
C LEU A 280 -22.13 7.50 -16.49
N MET A 281 -20.82 7.79 -16.42
CA MET A 281 -19.82 6.81 -15.97
C MET A 281 -20.08 6.37 -14.52
N HIS A 282 -20.39 7.31 -13.64
CA HIS A 282 -20.77 6.98 -12.25
C HIS A 282 -22.06 6.16 -12.17
N LYS A 283 -23.06 6.47 -13.00
CA LYS A 283 -24.31 5.69 -13.06
C LYS A 283 -24.06 4.26 -13.52
N ILE A 284 -23.23 4.07 -14.54
CA ILE A 284 -22.87 2.74 -15.04
C ILE A 284 -22.08 1.97 -13.97
N ARG A 285 -21.10 2.60 -13.31
CA ARG A 285 -20.37 2.02 -12.18
C ARG A 285 -21.33 1.53 -11.09
N GLN A 286 -22.21 2.41 -10.60
CA GLN A 286 -23.15 2.07 -9.53
C GLN A 286 -24.09 0.93 -9.92
N ARG A 287 -24.52 0.87 -11.18
CA ARG A 287 -25.30 -0.25 -11.70
C ARG A 287 -24.52 -1.57 -11.62
N ALA A 288 -23.28 -1.58 -12.11
CA ALA A 288 -22.42 -2.76 -12.08
C ALA A 288 -22.09 -3.20 -10.65
N GLU A 289 -21.83 -2.26 -9.73
CA GLU A 289 -21.64 -2.54 -8.30
C GLU A 289 -22.87 -3.19 -7.65
N ASN A 290 -24.07 -2.91 -8.17
CA ASN A 290 -25.33 -3.49 -7.72
C ASN A 290 -25.74 -4.75 -8.51
N GLY A 291 -24.84 -5.30 -9.34
CA GLY A 291 -25.05 -6.57 -10.05
C GLY A 291 -25.67 -6.46 -11.44
N ASP A 292 -25.85 -5.25 -11.99
CA ASP A 292 -26.24 -5.06 -13.39
C ASP A 292 -25.05 -5.36 -14.32
N LEU A 293 -25.13 -6.45 -15.06
CA LEU A 293 -24.07 -6.92 -15.97
C LEU A 293 -24.18 -6.34 -17.39
N SER A 294 -24.89 -5.21 -17.56
CA SER A 294 -24.95 -4.48 -18.82
C SER A 294 -23.55 -4.18 -19.39
N TYR A 295 -23.44 -4.23 -20.72
CA TYR A 295 -22.16 -4.05 -21.44
C TYR A 295 -21.08 -5.06 -21.05
N SER A 296 -21.53 -6.29 -20.73
CA SER A 296 -20.67 -7.39 -20.30
C SER A 296 -19.81 -6.99 -19.10
N ALA A 297 -20.40 -6.27 -18.13
CA ALA A 297 -19.68 -5.84 -16.96
C ALA A 297 -19.10 -7.05 -16.23
N PHE A 298 -17.83 -6.95 -15.88
CA PHE A 298 -17.07 -7.95 -15.16
C PHE A 298 -16.48 -7.30 -13.91
N PRO A 299 -17.14 -7.47 -12.76
CA PRO A 299 -16.62 -6.97 -11.50
C PRO A 299 -15.43 -7.81 -11.04
N GLY A 300 -14.32 -7.15 -10.67
CA GLY A 300 -13.16 -7.76 -10.05
C GLY A 300 -13.44 -8.26 -8.63
N PRO A 301 -12.43 -8.76 -7.90
CA PRO A 301 -12.61 -9.23 -6.52
C PRO A 301 -13.20 -8.17 -5.59
N ILE A 302 -12.78 -6.92 -5.74
CA ILE A 302 -13.33 -5.79 -5.01
C ILE A 302 -14.07 -4.89 -6.02
N SER A 303 -15.35 -5.16 -6.20
CA SER A 303 -16.19 -4.44 -7.18
C SER A 303 -16.67 -3.09 -6.70
N LYS A 304 -16.81 -2.89 -5.38
CA LYS A 304 -17.24 -1.62 -4.78
C LYS A 304 -16.05 -0.65 -4.72
N LEU A 305 -15.93 0.20 -5.74
CA LEU A 305 -14.77 1.07 -5.92
C LEU A 305 -14.72 2.20 -4.87
N GLY A 306 -15.84 2.53 -4.24
CA GLY A 306 -15.88 3.54 -3.16
C GLY A 306 -15.57 4.96 -3.61
N VAL A 307 -15.58 5.22 -4.92
CA VAL A 307 -15.36 6.55 -5.50
C VAL A 307 -16.54 7.48 -5.21
N ASP A 308 -16.23 8.76 -5.01
CA ASP A 308 -17.25 9.79 -4.79
C ASP A 308 -17.96 10.14 -6.12
N PRO A 309 -19.29 9.93 -6.23
CA PRO A 309 -20.04 10.16 -7.46
C PRO A 309 -20.10 11.64 -7.88
N ASN A 310 -19.81 12.57 -6.97
CA ASN A 310 -19.80 14.00 -7.27
C ASN A 310 -18.45 14.48 -7.79
N LYS A 311 -17.40 13.67 -7.63
CA LYS A 311 -16.08 13.98 -8.17
C LYS A 311 -16.03 13.68 -9.68
N ASP A 312 -15.19 14.46 -10.32
CA ASP A 312 -14.73 14.25 -11.68
C ASP A 312 -14.14 12.86 -11.91
N VAL A 313 -14.17 12.45 -13.17
CA VAL A 313 -13.54 11.23 -13.67
C VAL A 313 -12.22 11.56 -14.35
N ASN A 314 -11.22 10.70 -14.16
CA ASN A 314 -9.99 10.71 -14.93
C ASN A 314 -10.16 9.77 -16.12
N VAL A 315 -9.72 10.20 -17.30
CA VAL A 315 -9.85 9.38 -18.52
C VAL A 315 -8.47 9.07 -19.06
N GLN A 316 -8.18 7.79 -19.21
CA GLN A 316 -6.95 7.28 -19.81
C GLN A 316 -7.30 6.54 -21.10
N TYR A 317 -6.39 6.59 -22.06
CA TYR A 317 -6.54 5.81 -23.28
C TYR A 317 -5.34 4.91 -23.51
N VAL A 318 -5.60 3.66 -23.88
CA VAL A 318 -4.57 2.68 -24.24
C VAL A 318 -4.86 2.07 -25.61
N VAL A 319 -3.83 1.93 -26.43
CA VAL A 319 -3.85 1.12 -27.66
C VAL A 319 -2.88 -0.04 -27.50
N ILE A 320 -3.36 -1.25 -27.76
CA ILE A 320 -2.53 -2.46 -27.77
C ILE A 320 -2.51 -3.01 -29.19
N GLY A 321 -1.34 -3.23 -29.77
CA GLY A 321 -1.29 -3.74 -31.13
C GLY A 321 0.11 -4.03 -31.62
N GLY A 322 0.21 -4.91 -32.62
CA GLY A 322 1.45 -5.26 -33.26
C GLY A 322 2.47 -5.96 -32.35
N ARG A 323 3.55 -6.45 -32.97
CA ARG A 323 4.65 -7.16 -32.32
C ARG A 323 5.91 -6.32 -32.25
N THR A 324 6.74 -6.61 -31.24
CA THR A 324 8.03 -5.96 -31.02
C THR A 324 9.14 -6.64 -31.80
N THR A 325 9.96 -5.82 -32.46
CA THR A 325 11.13 -6.23 -33.25
C THR A 325 12.43 -5.64 -32.70
N ASP A 326 12.41 -4.40 -32.22
CA ASP A 326 13.54 -3.70 -31.58
C ASP A 326 13.02 -2.96 -30.34
N ASP A 327 13.16 -3.59 -29.15
CA ASP A 327 12.53 -3.13 -27.90
C ASP A 327 12.97 -1.71 -27.50
N GLU A 328 14.25 -1.37 -27.69
CA GLU A 328 14.80 -0.08 -27.28
C GLU A 328 14.32 1.06 -28.19
N ARG A 329 14.37 0.86 -29.51
CA ARG A 329 13.92 1.89 -30.46
C ARG A 329 12.40 2.03 -30.49
N GLU A 330 11.65 0.94 -30.33
CA GLU A 330 10.20 0.99 -30.19
C GLU A 330 9.77 1.66 -28.88
N SER A 331 10.53 1.50 -27.79
CA SER A 331 10.31 2.26 -26.56
C SER A 331 10.42 3.78 -26.80
N ARG A 332 11.44 4.22 -27.55
CA ARG A 332 11.59 5.63 -27.93
C ARG A 332 10.42 6.14 -28.78
N LEU A 333 10.03 5.41 -29.82
CA LEU A 333 8.90 5.78 -30.68
C LEU A 333 7.56 5.82 -29.93
N ARG A 334 7.32 4.88 -29.00
CA ARG A 334 6.16 4.92 -28.11
C ARG A 334 6.16 6.16 -27.22
N HIS A 335 7.31 6.49 -26.64
CA HIS A 335 7.45 7.69 -25.80
C HIS A 335 7.18 8.96 -26.60
N GLU A 336 7.75 9.10 -27.80
CA GLU A 336 7.50 10.24 -28.69
C GLU A 336 6.02 10.35 -29.08
N PHE A 337 5.39 9.21 -29.42
CA PHE A 337 3.96 9.15 -29.69
C PHE A 337 3.15 9.61 -28.46
N GLU A 338 3.40 9.05 -27.28
CA GLU A 338 2.73 9.39 -26.03
C GLU A 338 2.84 10.88 -25.66
N MET A 339 4.02 11.49 -25.90
CA MET A 339 4.26 12.91 -25.64
C MET A 339 3.62 13.85 -26.66
N SER A 340 3.33 13.36 -27.87
CA SER A 340 2.70 14.17 -28.92
C SER A 340 1.19 14.42 -28.69
N PHE A 341 0.58 13.82 -27.66
CA PHE A 341 -0.84 14.01 -27.34
C PHE A 341 -1.09 14.66 -25.98
N ASN A 342 -2.13 15.49 -25.96
CA ASN A 342 -2.79 15.95 -24.75
C ASN A 342 -4.31 15.71 -24.88
N PRO A 343 -4.92 14.79 -24.11
CA PRO A 343 -4.30 13.96 -23.07
C PRO A 343 -3.41 12.84 -23.65
N ARG A 344 -2.49 12.32 -22.83
CA ARG A 344 -1.55 11.28 -23.23
C ARG A 344 -2.28 9.97 -23.57
N ILE A 345 -1.87 9.34 -24.67
CA ILE A 345 -2.39 8.05 -25.14
C ILE A 345 -1.28 7.01 -24.96
N ARG A 346 -1.50 5.98 -24.14
CA ARG A 346 -0.52 4.93 -23.93
C ARG A 346 -0.50 3.94 -25.10
N LEU A 347 0.68 3.62 -25.61
CA LEU A 347 0.85 2.67 -26.71
C LEU A 347 1.59 1.42 -26.24
N GLU A 348 1.04 0.24 -26.54
CA GLU A 348 1.63 -1.04 -26.15
C GLU A 348 1.70 -2.01 -27.33
N SER A 349 2.83 -2.72 -27.46
CA SER A 349 2.93 -3.94 -28.27
C SER A 349 2.40 -5.14 -27.48
N TRP A 350 1.93 -6.17 -28.18
CA TRP A 350 1.48 -7.41 -27.55
C TRP A 350 2.57 -8.06 -26.68
N ASP A 351 3.83 -8.04 -27.14
CA ASP A 351 4.98 -8.58 -26.41
C ASP A 351 5.28 -7.77 -25.14
N THR A 352 5.05 -6.46 -25.13
CA THR A 352 5.18 -5.66 -23.89
C THR A 352 4.00 -5.88 -22.96
N TRP A 353 2.80 -5.93 -23.51
CA TRP A 353 1.58 -6.07 -22.74
C TRP A 353 1.56 -7.37 -21.95
N ILE A 354 1.91 -8.49 -22.60
CA ILE A 354 1.93 -9.80 -21.97
C ILE A 354 3.01 -9.97 -20.88
N ARG A 355 4.11 -9.20 -20.96
CA ARG A 355 5.16 -9.17 -19.92
C ARG A 355 4.67 -8.59 -18.59
N LYS A 356 3.56 -7.84 -18.58
CA LYS A 356 2.99 -7.22 -17.37
C LYS A 356 2.04 -8.14 -16.61
N LEU A 357 1.59 -9.23 -17.24
CA LEU A 357 0.75 -10.22 -16.59
C LEU A 357 1.55 -10.95 -15.50
N ARG A 358 0.97 -10.99 -14.30
CA ARG A 358 1.43 -11.68 -13.10
C ARG A 358 0.98 -13.15 -13.07
N ARG A 359 0.01 -13.54 -13.91
CA ARG A 359 -0.47 -14.93 -14.02
C ARG A 359 0.53 -15.84 -14.73
N ILE A 360 0.69 -17.05 -14.17
CA ILE A 360 1.44 -18.19 -14.74
C ILE A 360 0.54 -18.96 -15.69
#